data_AF-A0A2E6KMM6-F1
#
_entry.id   AF-A0A2E6KMM6-F1
#
_cell.length_a   1.000
_cell.length_b   1.000
_cell.length_c   1.000
_cell.angle_alpha   90.00
_cell.angle_beta   90.00
_cell.angle_gamma   90.00
#
_symmetry.space_group_name_H-M   'P 1'
#
loop_
_entity.id
_entity.type
_entity.pdbx_description
1 polymer ?
#
loop_
_entity_poly.entity_id
_entity_poly.type
_entity_poly.pdbx_seq_one_letter_code
_entity_poly.pdbx_strand_id
1 'polypeptide(L)'
;MTYKQNFALMYFAGLVGGLVNAFLFFYADDLGLSSSLDLNLSLEFDRDVLYQRMIFGGVWALAFILPDMLSIWPKNGLFNVIAISLLPTAFTLFYMLPEAGRGMIGQNIGELMPVFVFILNFVWALVTYMTGSVLGLFKRSSF
;
A
#
# COMPACT_ATOMS: atom_id res chain seq x y z
N MET A 1 15.90 20.16 0.12
CA MET A 1 14.99 19.99 -1.03
C MET A 1 13.84 20.98 -0.91
N THR A 2 13.29 21.43 -2.04
CA THR A 2 12.09 22.28 -2.05
C THR A 2 10.84 21.43 -1.82
N TYR A 3 9.74 22.00 -1.33
CA TYR A 3 8.48 21.27 -1.09
C TYR A 3 7.95 20.55 -2.34
N LYS A 4 8.10 21.16 -3.52
CA LYS A 4 7.70 20.55 -4.80
C LYS A 4 8.52 19.29 -5.13
N GLN A 5 9.81 19.30 -4.82
CA GLN A 5 10.69 18.15 -5.03
C GLN A 5 10.32 17.00 -4.10
N ASN A 6 10.05 17.29 -2.82
CA ASN A 6 9.64 16.26 -1.85
C ASN A 6 8.34 15.57 -2.28
N PHE A 7 7.39 16.34 -2.80
CA PHE A 7 6.12 15.80 -3.28
C PHE A 7 6.31 14.86 -4.47
N ALA A 8 7.08 15.27 -5.48
CA ALA A 8 7.37 14.44 -6.65
C ALA A 8 8.14 13.16 -6.30
N LEU A 9 9.15 13.27 -5.42
CA LEU A 9 9.94 12.13 -4.98
C LEU A 9 9.13 11.15 -4.13
N MET A 10 8.21 11.64 -3.28
CA MET A 10 7.34 10.77 -2.50
C MET A 10 6.30 10.07 -3.39
N TYR A 11 5.73 10.78 -4.35
CA TYR A 11 4.84 10.18 -5.33
C TYR A 11 5.56 9.06 -6.10
N PHE A 12 6.79 9.31 -6.55
CA PHE A 12 7.63 8.30 -7.18
C PHE A 12 7.90 7.10 -6.27
N ALA A 13 8.25 7.32 -5.00
CA ALA A 13 8.42 6.25 -4.02
C ALA A 13 7.13 5.40 -3.88
N GLY A 14 5.97 6.06 -3.90
CA GLY A 14 4.66 5.41 -3.90
C GLY A 14 4.35 4.60 -5.16
N LEU A 15 4.79 5.06 -6.34
CA LEU A 15 4.69 4.30 -7.59
C LEU A 15 5.51 3.01 -7.51
N VAL A 16 6.73 3.08 -6.96
CA VAL A 16 7.59 1.90 -6.75
C VAL A 16 6.95 0.92 -5.77
N GLY A 17 6.41 1.42 -4.65
CA GLY A 17 5.64 0.60 -3.72
C GLY A 17 4.43 -0.03 -4.39
N GLY A 18 3.70 0.74 -5.22
CA GLY A 18 2.50 0.29 -5.92
C GLY A 18 2.79 -0.81 -6.94
N LEU A 19 3.95 -0.72 -7.60
CA LEU A 19 4.44 -1.76 -8.49
C LEU A 19 4.74 -3.06 -7.73
N VAL A 20 5.45 -2.99 -6.60
CA VAL A 20 5.71 -4.18 -5.76
C VAL A 20 4.42 -4.79 -5.23
N ASN A 21 3.47 -3.95 -4.80
CA ASN A 21 2.15 -4.38 -4.38
C ASN A 21 1.38 -5.12 -5.48
N ALA A 22 1.42 -4.61 -6.71
CA ALA A 22 0.78 -5.26 -7.85
C ALA A 22 1.42 -6.62 -8.18
N PHE A 23 2.75 -6.70 -8.16
CA PHE A 23 3.42 -7.99 -8.30
C PHE A 23 3.05 -8.96 -7.19
N LEU A 24 3.06 -8.52 -5.93
CA LEU A 24 2.66 -9.37 -4.82
C LEU A 24 1.21 -9.86 -4.95
N PHE A 25 0.32 -9.02 -5.48
CA PHE A 25 -1.06 -9.39 -5.75
C PHE A 25 -1.17 -10.46 -6.85
N PHE A 26 -0.54 -10.27 -8.01
CA PHE A 26 -0.64 -11.24 -9.11
C PHE A 26 0.07 -12.56 -8.80
N TYR A 27 1.27 -12.50 -8.21
CA TYR A 27 2.03 -13.70 -7.85
C TYR A 27 1.52 -14.39 -6.58
N ALA A 28 0.54 -13.82 -5.87
CA ALA A 28 -0.07 -14.51 -4.73
C ALA A 28 -0.77 -15.82 -5.16
N ASP A 29 -1.29 -15.89 -6.39
CA ASP A 29 -1.91 -17.10 -6.93
C ASP A 29 -0.89 -18.21 -7.17
N ASP A 30 0.23 -17.85 -7.81
CA ASP A 30 1.35 -18.75 -8.09
C ASP A 30 1.96 -19.32 -6.80
N LEU A 31 1.86 -18.59 -5.68
CA LEU A 31 2.27 -19.03 -4.35
C LEU A 31 1.23 -19.91 -3.64
N GLY A 32 0.08 -20.19 -4.27
CA GLY A 32 -1.03 -20.95 -3.70
C GLY A 32 -1.78 -20.21 -2.59
N LEU A 33 -1.62 -18.88 -2.49
CA LEU A 33 -2.26 -18.09 -1.43
C LEU A 33 -3.76 -17.97 -1.65
N SER A 34 -4.23 -17.86 -2.89
CA SER A 34 -5.67 -17.90 -3.19
C SER A 34 -6.35 -19.16 -2.66
N SER A 35 -5.72 -20.33 -2.89
CA SER A 35 -6.23 -21.65 -2.52
C SER A 35 -6.13 -21.90 -1.01
N SER A 36 -5.06 -21.42 -0.37
CA SER A 36 -4.87 -21.55 1.09
C SER A 36 -5.67 -20.55 1.91
N LEU A 37 -6.06 -19.42 1.32
CA LEU A 37 -6.86 -18.38 1.96
C LEU A 37 -8.36 -18.45 1.60
N ASP A 38 -8.75 -19.45 0.80
CA ASP A 38 -10.12 -19.65 0.27
C ASP A 38 -10.72 -18.38 -0.34
N LEU A 39 -9.90 -17.66 -1.12
CA LEU A 39 -10.29 -16.39 -1.74
C LEU A 39 -10.89 -16.65 -3.12
N ASN A 40 -12.19 -16.37 -3.28
CA ASN A 40 -12.87 -16.39 -4.58
C ASN A 40 -12.57 -15.10 -5.38
N LEU A 41 -11.29 -14.91 -5.72
CA LEU A 41 -10.77 -13.75 -6.43
C LEU A 41 -9.86 -14.21 -7.59
N SER A 42 -10.06 -13.69 -8.80
CA SER A 42 -9.07 -13.86 -9.86
C SER A 42 -7.88 -12.94 -9.58
N LEU A 43 -6.69 -13.55 -9.57
CA LEU A 43 -5.40 -12.90 -9.35
C LEU A 43 -4.59 -12.87 -10.66
N GLU A 44 -5.25 -13.01 -11.80
CA GLU A 44 -4.60 -12.98 -13.11
C GLU A 44 -3.99 -11.61 -13.40
N PHE A 45 -2.88 -11.62 -14.16
CA PHE A 45 -2.21 -10.40 -14.56
C PHE A 45 -3.12 -9.54 -15.43
N ASP A 46 -3.43 -8.34 -14.94
CA ASP A 46 -4.24 -7.34 -15.63
C ASP A 46 -3.48 -6.00 -15.65
N ARG A 47 -3.34 -5.41 -16.85
CA ARG A 47 -2.65 -4.13 -17.06
C ARG A 47 -3.38 -2.97 -16.40
N ASP A 48 -4.70 -2.98 -16.38
CA ASP A 48 -5.49 -1.91 -15.79
C ASP A 48 -5.37 -1.97 -14.26
N VAL A 49 -5.39 -3.17 -13.67
CA VAL A 49 -5.16 -3.38 -12.23
C VAL A 49 -3.73 -2.97 -11.83
N LEU A 50 -2.72 -3.30 -12.65
CA LEU A 50 -1.34 -2.87 -12.44
C LEU A 50 -1.24 -1.34 -12.42
N TYR A 51 -1.79 -0.68 -13.45
CA TYR A 51 -1.73 0.77 -13.58
C TYR A 51 -2.47 1.49 -12.45
N GLN A 52 -3.65 0.98 -12.08
CA GLN A 52 -4.42 1.49 -10.96
C GLN A 52 -3.63 1.39 -9.65
N ARG A 53 -3.05 0.23 -9.34
CA ARG A 53 -2.24 0.03 -8.12
C ARG A 53 -1.03 0.95 -8.05
N MET A 54 -0.36 1.18 -9.18
CA MET A 54 0.75 2.13 -9.25
C MET A 54 0.28 3.56 -8.92
N ILE A 55 -0.75 4.08 -9.62
CA ILE A 55 -1.24 5.44 -9.41
C ILE A 55 -1.74 5.64 -7.98
N PHE A 56 -2.59 4.73 -7.49
CA PHE A 56 -3.10 4.81 -6.12
C PHE A 56 -1.97 4.70 -5.11
N GLY A 57 -0.96 3.87 -5.37
CA GLY A 57 0.25 3.82 -4.55
C GLY A 57 0.98 5.17 -4.49
N GLY A 58 1.11 5.87 -5.62
CA GLY A 58 1.66 7.23 -5.65
C GLY A 58 0.83 8.22 -4.83
N VAL A 59 -0.50 8.19 -4.97
CA VAL A 59 -1.41 9.10 -4.25
C VAL A 59 -1.37 8.86 -2.74
N TRP A 60 -1.47 7.61 -2.29
CA TRP A 60 -1.44 7.28 -0.88
C TRP A 60 -0.08 7.56 -0.24
N ALA A 61 1.01 7.50 -1.00
CA ALA A 61 2.34 7.81 -0.47
C ALA A 61 2.48 9.26 -0.02
N LEU A 62 1.69 10.17 -0.58
CA LEU A 62 1.67 11.58 -0.16
C LEU A 62 1.25 11.74 1.31
N ALA A 63 0.51 10.77 1.87
CA ALA A 63 0.18 10.75 3.29
C ALA A 63 1.41 10.66 4.21
N PHE A 64 2.56 10.18 3.71
CA PHE A 64 3.81 10.21 4.48
C PHE A 64 4.34 11.64 4.69
N ILE A 65 4.02 12.59 3.82
CA ILE A 65 4.52 13.97 3.88
C ILE A 65 3.85 14.77 4.99
N LEU A 66 2.53 14.62 5.18
CA LEU A 66 1.77 15.46 6.10
C LEU A 66 2.30 15.41 7.55
N PRO A 67 2.53 14.23 8.16
CA PRO A 67 2.98 14.17 9.54
C PRO A 67 4.48 14.50 9.68
N ASP A 68 5.25 14.41 8.59
CA ASP A 68 6.65 14.87 8.54
C ASP A 68 6.74 16.40 8.52
N MET A 69 5.88 17.06 7.71
CA MET A 69 5.77 18.53 7.69
C MET A 69 5.32 19.10 9.03
N LEU A 70 4.46 18.39 9.76
CA LEU A 70 4.01 18.77 11.10
C LEU A 70 4.97 18.32 12.21
N SER A 71 6.05 17.59 11.89
CA SER A 71 7.00 17.02 12.84
C SER A 71 6.36 16.16 13.95
N ILE A 72 5.23 15.51 13.63
CA ILE A 72 4.46 14.68 14.57
C ILE A 72 4.77 13.18 14.43
N TRP A 73 5.53 12.78 13.41
CA TRP A 73 5.96 11.39 13.28
C TRP A 73 6.87 11.00 14.46
N PRO A 74 6.58 9.89 15.18
CA PRO A 74 7.60 9.25 16.00
C PRO A 74 8.85 8.91 15.18
N LYS A 75 9.99 8.83 15.87
CA LYS A 75 11.27 8.43 15.26
C LYS A 75 11.30 6.97 14.81
N ASN A 76 10.27 6.18 15.12
CA ASN A 76 10.17 4.77 14.75
C ASN A 76 9.55 4.64 13.36
N GLY A 77 10.38 4.31 12.36
CA GLY A 77 9.93 4.16 10.98
C GLY A 77 8.88 3.07 10.77
N LEU A 78 8.93 1.98 11.54
CA LEU A 78 7.98 0.88 11.44
C LEU A 78 6.56 1.31 11.86
N PHE A 79 6.44 2.15 12.88
CA PHE A 79 5.15 2.72 13.26
C PHE A 79 4.55 3.52 12.11
N ASN A 80 5.37 4.30 11.41
CA ASN A 80 4.93 5.14 10.30
C ASN A 80 4.44 4.29 9.13
N VAL A 81 5.16 3.20 8.83
CA VAL A 81 4.76 2.21 7.82
C VAL A 81 3.40 1.60 8.16
N ILE A 82 3.23 1.11 9.40
CA ILE A 82 1.96 0.50 9.82
C ILE A 82 0.83 1.53 9.74
N ALA A 83 1.01 2.72 10.33
CA ALA A 83 0.00 3.76 10.37
C ALA A 83 -0.45 4.19 8.96
N ILE A 84 0.48 4.40 8.03
CA ILE A 84 0.13 4.77 6.66
C ILE A 84 -0.49 3.59 5.90
N SER A 85 -0.05 2.35 6.11
CA SER A 85 -0.64 1.19 5.43
C SER A 85 -2.12 0.95 5.80
N LEU A 86 -2.55 1.39 6.99
CA LEU A 86 -3.94 1.27 7.43
C LEU A 86 -4.90 2.16 6.63
N LEU A 87 -4.44 3.28 6.08
CA LEU A 87 -5.29 4.20 5.30
C LEU A 87 -5.82 3.56 3.99
N PRO A 88 -4.96 3.07 3.06
CA PRO A 88 -5.43 2.37 1.88
C PRO A 88 -6.07 1.03 2.23
N THR A 89 -5.67 0.36 3.32
CA THR A 89 -6.35 -0.86 3.80
C THR A 89 -7.81 -0.57 4.16
N ALA A 90 -8.06 0.45 4.98
CA ALA A 90 -9.40 0.85 5.36
C ALA A 90 -10.21 1.30 4.13
N PHE A 91 -9.60 2.04 3.21
CA PHE A 91 -10.25 2.42 1.95
C PHE A 91 -10.65 1.20 1.11
N THR A 92 -9.75 0.22 0.94
CA THR A 92 -10.07 -0.98 0.18
C THR A 92 -11.20 -1.77 0.85
N LEU A 93 -11.11 -2.01 2.16
CA LEU A 93 -12.10 -2.81 2.88
C LEU A 93 -13.46 -2.10 2.93
N PHE A 94 -13.52 -0.87 3.43
CA PHE A 94 -14.79 -0.22 3.76
C PHE A 94 -15.41 0.57 2.61
N TYR A 95 -14.69 0.80 1.51
CA TYR A 95 -15.21 1.53 0.35
C TYR A 95 -15.14 0.68 -0.92
N MET A 96 -13.95 0.27 -1.35
CA MET A 96 -13.78 -0.38 -2.65
C MET A 96 -14.45 -1.76 -2.75
N LEU A 97 -14.30 -2.62 -1.73
CA LEU A 97 -14.94 -3.94 -1.71
C LEU A 97 -16.47 -3.88 -1.67
N PRO A 98 -17.11 -3.08 -0.79
CA PRO A 98 -18.57 -2.96 -0.79
C PRO A 98 -19.11 -2.32 -2.07
N GLU A 99 -18.41 -1.33 -2.66
CA GLU A 99 -18.79 -0.77 -3.96
C GLU A 99 -18.78 -1.84 -5.06
N ALA A 100 -17.81 -2.76 -5.03
CA ALA A 100 -17.73 -3.90 -5.94
C ALA A 100 -18.70 -5.06 -5.60
N GLY A 101 -19.60 -4.90 -4.63
CA GLY A 101 -20.54 -5.95 -4.20
C GLY A 101 -19.90 -7.12 -3.44
N ARG A 102 -18.66 -6.96 -2.97
CA ARG A 102 -17.87 -8.03 -2.30
C ARG A 102 -18.04 -8.08 -0.78
N GLY A 103 -18.91 -7.21 -0.24
CA GLY A 103 -19.15 -7.06 1.19
C GLY A 103 -18.13 -6.15 1.88
N MET A 104 -18.46 -5.66 3.08
CA MET A 104 -17.74 -4.58 3.77
C MET A 104 -16.30 -4.95 4.19
N ILE A 105 -15.98 -6.22 4.31
CA ILE A 105 -14.63 -6.69 4.65
C ILE A 105 -14.16 -7.81 3.70
N GLY A 106 -14.84 -7.96 2.56
CA GLY A 106 -14.55 -9.04 1.62
C GLY A 106 -15.15 -10.40 2.01
N GLN A 107 -16.18 -10.42 2.87
CA GLN A 107 -16.84 -11.65 3.31
C GLN A 107 -17.45 -12.50 2.18
N ASN A 108 -17.72 -11.90 1.01
CA ASN A 108 -18.19 -12.63 -0.17
C ASN A 108 -17.03 -13.17 -1.03
N ILE A 109 -15.78 -12.88 -0.66
CA ILE A 109 -14.56 -13.37 -1.31
C ILE A 109 -13.92 -14.46 -0.44
N GLY A 110 -13.71 -14.19 0.85
CA GLY A 110 -13.15 -15.13 1.82
C GLY A 110 -12.82 -14.44 3.15
N GLU A 111 -12.82 -15.20 4.25
CA GLU A 111 -12.68 -14.65 5.62
C GLU A 111 -11.33 -13.96 5.87
N LEU A 112 -10.28 -14.37 5.16
CA LEU A 112 -8.92 -13.84 5.29
C LEU A 112 -8.64 -12.62 4.40
N MET A 113 -9.65 -12.13 3.67
CA MET A 113 -9.49 -10.94 2.82
C MET A 113 -8.94 -9.72 3.57
N PRO A 114 -9.37 -9.38 4.81
CA PRO A 114 -8.80 -8.26 5.55
C PRO A 114 -7.30 -8.38 5.80
N VAL A 115 -6.84 -9.59 6.13
CA VAL A 115 -5.41 -9.87 6.36
C VAL A 115 -4.64 -9.75 5.05
N PHE A 116 -5.18 -10.30 3.96
CA PHE A 116 -4.57 -10.21 2.64
C PHE A 116 -4.41 -8.76 2.17
N VAL A 117 -5.48 -7.95 2.25
CA VAL A 117 -5.44 -6.52 1.92
C VAL A 117 -4.42 -5.78 2.79
N PHE A 118 -4.38 -6.06 4.09
CA PHE A 118 -3.43 -5.43 4.99
C PHE A 118 -1.99 -5.77 4.62
N ILE A 119 -1.66 -7.04 4.37
CA ILE A 119 -0.30 -7.46 3.98
C ILE A 119 0.15 -6.75 2.70
N LEU A 120 -0.70 -6.71 1.68
CA LEU A 120 -0.40 -6.02 0.42
C LEU A 120 -0.07 -4.53 0.68
N ASN A 121 -0.90 -3.84 1.44
CA ASN A 121 -0.71 -2.42 1.75
C ASN A 121 0.45 -2.17 2.72
N PHE A 122 0.74 -3.11 3.61
CA PHE A 122 1.91 -3.04 4.49
C PHE A 122 3.21 -3.13 3.69
N VAL A 123 3.31 -4.10 2.76
CA VAL A 123 4.46 -4.23 1.87
C VAL A 123 4.61 -2.99 0.99
N TRP A 124 3.50 -2.46 0.44
CA TRP A 124 3.48 -1.18 -0.27
C TRP A 124 4.08 -0.04 0.56
N ALA A 125 3.60 0.14 1.79
CA ALA A 125 4.05 1.22 2.68
C ALA A 125 5.52 1.05 3.06
N LEU A 126 5.97 -0.18 3.30
CA LEU A 126 7.36 -0.49 3.62
C LEU A 126 8.30 -0.12 2.47
N VAL A 127 7.98 -0.57 1.24
CA VAL A 127 8.78 -0.25 0.04
C VAL A 127 8.80 1.24 -0.24
N THR A 128 7.64 1.90 -0.12
CA THR A 128 7.51 3.35 -0.27
C THR A 128 8.42 4.08 0.73
N TYR A 129 8.37 3.68 2.00
CA TYR A 129 9.16 4.28 3.07
C TYR A 129 10.66 4.06 2.88
N MET A 130 11.09 2.85 2.51
CA MET A 130 12.49 2.54 2.22
C MET A 130 13.00 3.37 1.04
N THR A 131 12.22 3.44 -0.04
CA THR A 131 12.55 4.25 -1.23
C THR A 131 12.66 5.73 -0.87
N GLY A 132 11.70 6.26 -0.12
CA GLY A 132 11.75 7.64 0.36
C GLY A 132 12.94 7.92 1.28
N SER A 133 13.34 6.94 2.10
CA SER A 133 14.52 7.04 2.97
C SER A 133 15.82 7.11 2.17
N VAL A 134 15.96 6.28 1.13
CA VAL A 134 17.10 6.32 0.19
C VAL A 134 17.15 7.65 -0.57
N LEU A 135 16.00 8.20 -0.93
CA LEU A 135 15.88 9.51 -1.57
C LEU A 135 16.10 10.69 -0.59
N GLY A 136 16.34 10.43 0.69
CA GLY A 136 16.60 11.46 1.70
C GLY A 136 15.36 12.26 2.12
N LEU A 137 14.16 11.72 1.92
CA LEU A 137 12.90 12.38 2.30
C LEU A 137 12.64 12.35 3.80
N PHE A 138 13.15 11.35 4.51
CA PHE A 138 13.00 11.22 5.95
C PHE A 138 14.33 11.54 6.66
N LYS A 139 14.29 12.37 7.69
CA LYS A 139 15.47 12.65 8.54
C LYS A 139 15.79 11.42 9.38
N ARG A 140 16.65 10.53 8.84
CA ARG A 140 17.34 9.40 9.49
C ARG A 140 16.67 8.91 10.80
N SER A 141 15.50 8.31 10.67
CA SER A 141 14.90 7.49 11.72
C SER A 141 15.57 6.12 11.69
N SER A 142 16.06 5.68 12.85
CA SER A 142 16.48 4.30 13.08
C SER A 142 15.29 3.37 12.87
N PHE A 143 15.45 2.40 11.98
CA PHE A 143 14.55 1.25 11.91
C PHE A 143 14.72 0.38 13.15
#